data_AF-A0A9Q0W4S6-F1
#
_entry.id   AF-A0A9Q0W4S6-F1
#
_cell.length_a   1.000
_cell.length_b   1.000
_cell.length_c   1.000
_cell.angle_alpha   90.00
_cell.angle_beta   90.00
_cell.angle_gamma   90.00
#
_symmetry.space_group_name_H-M   'P 1'
#
loop_
_entity.id
_entity.type
_entity.pdbx_description
1 polymer ?
#
loop_
_entity_poly.entity_id
_entity_poly.type
_entity_poly.pdbx_seq_one_letter_code
_entity_poly.pdbx_strand_id
1 'polypeptide(L)'
;MSAAITNEVSFESLSFINSSRSLAAIDLSNNHLSSAIFPWLSNFSNSLVDPGLSFNQLQGSIPDALGKMTSLTNLQLSANQLEGGIPRSFGGM
;
A
#
# COMPACT_ATOMS: atom_id res chain seq x y z
N MET A 1 21.37 -19.91 14.37
CA MET A 1 21.97 -18.58 14.15
C MET A 1 21.30 -18.02 12.90
N SER A 2 20.07 -17.54 13.06
CA SER A 2 19.23 -17.08 11.95
C SER A 2 19.62 -15.63 11.69
N ALA A 3 20.23 -15.36 10.55
CA ALA A 3 20.40 -13.99 10.09
C ALA A 3 19.00 -13.39 9.92
N ALA A 4 18.64 -12.47 10.81
CA ALA A 4 17.54 -11.57 10.58
C ALA A 4 17.95 -10.69 9.40
N ILE A 5 17.62 -11.13 8.19
CA ILE A 5 17.46 -10.21 7.06
C ILE A 5 16.18 -9.46 7.41
N THR A 6 16.32 -8.41 8.20
CA THR A 6 15.37 -7.32 8.22
C THR A 6 15.27 -6.85 6.77
N ASN A 7 14.23 -7.29 6.07
CA ASN A 7 13.80 -6.72 4.80
C ASN A 7 13.30 -5.30 5.07
N GLU A 8 14.21 -4.43 5.52
CA GLU A 8 14.03 -2.99 5.41
C GLU A 8 14.10 -2.70 3.91
N VAL A 9 12.94 -2.78 3.26
CA VAL A 9 12.76 -2.11 1.99
C VAL A 9 12.84 -0.61 2.29
N SER A 10 14.07 -0.09 2.35
CA SER A 10 14.32 1.32 2.55
C SER A 10 13.83 2.09 1.31
N PHE A 11 13.25 3.27 1.51
CA PHE A 11 12.67 4.06 0.40
C PHE A 11 13.68 4.38 -0.71
N GLU A 12 14.98 4.40 -0.40
CA GLU A 12 16.04 4.51 -1.41
C GLU A 12 15.98 3.37 -2.44
N SER A 13 15.67 2.16 -1.99
CA SER A 13 15.54 0.96 -2.83
C SER A 13 14.32 0.99 -3.75
N LEU A 14 13.28 1.78 -3.48
CA LEU A 14 12.05 1.83 -4.29
C LEU A 14 11.89 3.12 -5.11
N SER A 15 12.92 3.97 -5.17
CA SER A 15 12.91 5.23 -5.93
C SER A 15 12.52 5.04 -7.41
N PHE A 16 12.81 3.89 -8.00
CA PHE A 16 12.44 3.54 -9.37
C PHE A 16 10.92 3.38 -9.58
N ILE A 17 10.18 2.97 -8.54
CA ILE A 17 8.73 2.74 -8.62
C ILE A 17 8.00 4.07 -8.79
N ASN A 18 8.48 5.12 -8.12
CA ASN A 18 7.92 6.48 -8.21
C ASN A 18 7.98 7.09 -9.63
N SER A 19 8.76 6.49 -10.54
CA SER A 19 8.89 6.92 -11.94
C SER A 19 7.96 6.16 -12.90
N SER A 20 7.33 5.06 -12.48
CA SER A 20 6.53 4.19 -13.36
C SER A 20 5.05 4.56 -13.36
N ARG A 21 4.59 5.38 -14.31
CA ARG A 21 3.16 5.70 -14.44
C ARG A 21 2.26 4.50 -14.82
N SER A 22 2.84 3.34 -15.10
CA SER A 22 2.15 2.17 -15.66
C SER A 22 2.07 0.97 -14.70
N LEU A 23 2.40 1.14 -13.42
CA LEU A 23 2.34 0.04 -12.46
C LEU A 23 0.89 -0.40 -12.25
N ALA A 24 0.55 -1.60 -12.73
CA ALA A 24 -0.81 -2.14 -12.66
C ALA A 24 -1.08 -2.96 -11.40
N ALA A 25 -0.07 -3.69 -10.93
CA ALA A 25 -0.18 -4.54 -9.74
C ALA A 25 1.10 -4.45 -8.91
N ILE A 26 0.94 -4.52 -7.61
CA ILE A 26 2.04 -4.65 -6.66
C ILE A 26 1.57 -5.53 -5.51
N ASP A 27 2.32 -6.57 -5.21
CA ASP A 27 2.04 -7.44 -4.06
C ASP A 27 3.16 -7.29 -3.03
N LEU A 28 2.81 -6.68 -1.91
CA LEU A 28 3.63 -6.53 -0.72
C LEU A 28 3.06 -7.34 0.45
N SER A 29 2.12 -8.25 0.19
CA SER A 29 1.52 -9.07 1.23
C SER A 29 2.56 -9.97 1.91
N ASN A 30 2.28 -10.40 3.14
CA ASN A 30 3.13 -11.32 3.91
C ASN A 30 4.55 -10.77 4.18
N ASN A 31 4.61 -9.51 4.61
CA ASN A 31 5.86 -8.86 4.99
C ASN A 31 5.81 -8.35 6.44
N HIS A 32 6.87 -7.68 6.88
CA HIS A 32 6.97 -7.05 8.19
C HIS A 32 6.84 -5.52 8.12
N LEU A 33 6.06 -5.00 7.15
CA LEU A 33 5.88 -3.56 6.99
C LEU A 33 5.11 -2.99 8.18
N SER A 34 5.73 -2.11 8.96
CA SER A 34 5.20 -1.64 10.25
C SER A 34 4.85 -0.15 10.31
N SER A 35 4.76 0.51 9.15
CA SER A 35 4.46 1.95 9.02
C SER A 35 2.99 2.21 8.64
N ALA A 36 2.63 3.49 8.47
CA ALA A 36 1.38 3.84 7.81
C ALA A 36 1.36 3.40 6.34
N ILE A 37 0.16 3.30 5.76
CA ILE A 37 0.02 3.07 4.31
C ILE A 37 0.70 4.20 3.55
N PHE A 38 1.49 3.82 2.55
CA PHE A 38 2.39 4.72 1.88
C PHE A 38 1.67 5.79 1.05
N PRO A 39 1.93 7.09 1.25
CA PRO A 39 1.33 8.16 0.45
C PRO A 39 1.66 8.04 -1.05
N TRP A 40 2.80 7.45 -1.41
CA TRP A 40 3.20 7.31 -2.82
C TRP A 40 2.28 6.38 -3.63
N LEU A 41 1.47 5.53 -2.98
CA LEU A 41 0.49 4.67 -3.69
C LEU A 41 -0.46 5.49 -4.56
N SER A 42 -0.80 6.73 -4.15
CA SER A 42 -1.65 7.61 -4.95
C SER A 42 -1.01 8.12 -6.25
N ASN A 43 0.31 7.99 -6.40
CA ASN A 43 1.01 8.37 -7.64
C ASN A 43 0.64 7.45 -8.81
N PHE A 44 0.08 6.27 -8.52
CA PHE A 44 -0.45 5.31 -9.49
C PHE A 44 -1.98 5.34 -9.55
N SER A 45 -2.60 6.47 -9.20
CA SER A 45 -4.05 6.62 -9.12
C SER A 45 -4.82 6.20 -10.38
N ASN A 46 -4.20 6.25 -11.56
CA ASN A 46 -4.83 5.87 -12.83
C ASN A 46 -4.20 4.63 -13.47
N SER A 47 -3.46 3.83 -12.72
CA SER A 47 -2.84 2.61 -13.24
C SER A 47 -2.91 1.43 -12.31
N LEU A 48 -2.84 1.63 -10.99
CA LEU A 48 -2.83 0.53 -10.03
C LEU A 48 -4.23 -0.05 -9.84
N VAL A 49 -4.34 -1.36 -10.03
CA VAL A 49 -5.59 -2.11 -10.07
C VAL A 49 -5.79 -2.90 -8.78
N ASP A 50 -4.78 -3.67 -8.36
CA ASP A 50 -4.89 -4.61 -7.24
C ASP A 50 -3.63 -4.61 -6.35
N PRO A 51 -3.43 -3.60 -5.48
CA PRO A 51 -2.37 -3.62 -4.46
C PRO A 51 -2.64 -4.66 -3.35
N GLY A 52 -1.72 -5.61 -3.21
CA GLY A 52 -1.65 -6.55 -2.10
C GLY A 52 -0.86 -5.94 -0.92
N LEU A 53 -1.53 -5.69 0.21
CA LEU A 53 -0.92 -5.14 1.44
C LEU A 53 -1.27 -5.97 2.68
N SER A 54 -1.90 -7.12 2.50
CA SER A 54 -2.40 -7.97 3.58
C SER A 54 -1.25 -8.65 4.34
N PHE A 55 -1.51 -9.11 5.56
CA PHE A 55 -0.54 -9.83 6.39
C PHE A 55 0.76 -9.03 6.62
N ASN A 56 0.61 -7.83 7.16
CA ASN A 56 1.70 -6.94 7.53
C ASN A 56 1.44 -6.37 8.94
N GLN A 57 2.21 -5.36 9.33
CA GLN A 57 2.07 -4.65 10.60
C GLN A 57 1.70 -3.18 10.35
N LEU A 58 1.03 -2.86 9.24
CA LEU A 58 0.72 -1.47 8.88
C LEU A 58 -0.20 -0.84 9.93
N GLN A 59 0.07 0.40 10.31
CA GLN A 59 -0.59 1.13 11.40
C GLN A 59 -1.28 2.40 10.91
N GLY A 60 -2.07 3.06 11.76
CA GLY A 60 -2.75 4.31 11.43
C GLY A 60 -3.96 4.11 10.50
N SER A 61 -4.44 5.20 9.90
CA SER A 61 -5.66 5.19 9.09
C SER A 61 -5.40 4.91 7.60
N ILE A 62 -6.45 4.46 6.92
CA ILE A 62 -6.46 4.33 5.46
C ILE A 62 -6.45 5.75 4.86
N PRO A 63 -5.51 6.11 3.97
CA PRO A 63 -5.46 7.44 3.38
C PRO A 63 -6.67 7.70 2.47
N ASP A 64 -7.29 8.88 2.60
CA ASP A 64 -8.38 9.34 1.72
C ASP A 64 -7.99 9.29 0.23
N ALA A 65 -6.71 9.47 -0.08
CA ALA A 65 -6.17 9.48 -1.43
C ALA A 65 -6.40 8.14 -2.17
N LEU A 66 -6.48 7.01 -1.46
CA LEU A 66 -6.76 5.71 -2.09
C LEU A 66 -8.17 5.66 -2.69
N GLY A 67 -9.15 6.33 -2.07
CA GLY A 67 -10.50 6.45 -2.61
C GLY A 67 -10.61 7.28 -3.89
N LYS A 68 -9.51 7.96 -4.30
CA LYS A 68 -9.44 8.73 -5.55
C LYS A 68 -8.72 7.96 -6.68
N MET A 69 -8.31 6.72 -6.43
CA MET A 69 -7.63 5.90 -7.43
C MET A 69 -8.67 5.32 -8.39
N THR A 70 -8.68 5.80 -9.64
CA THR A 70 -9.71 5.50 -10.64
C THR A 70 -9.57 4.11 -11.26
N SER A 71 -8.39 3.50 -11.18
CA SER A 71 -8.12 2.15 -11.69
C SER A 71 -8.18 1.07 -10.62
N LEU A 72 -8.29 1.45 -9.34
CA LEU A 72 -8.22 0.54 -8.20
C LEU A 72 -9.52 -0.29 -8.13
N THR A 73 -9.41 -1.61 -8.27
CA THR A 73 -10.54 -2.55 -8.20
C THR A 73 -10.55 -3.36 -6.93
N ASN A 74 -9.37 -3.73 -6.40
CA ASN A 74 -9.26 -4.42 -5.13
C ASN A 74 -8.20 -3.76 -4.25
N LEU A 75 -8.46 -3.69 -2.95
CA LEU A 75 -7.50 -3.21 -1.96
C LEU A 75 -7.46 -4.18 -0.79
N GLN A 76 -6.39 -4.98 -0.71
CA GLN A 76 -6.25 -6.01 0.31
C GLN A 76 -5.47 -5.49 1.51
N LEU A 77 -6.16 -5.17 2.61
CA LEU A 77 -5.57 -4.62 3.84
C LEU A 77 -5.71 -5.54 5.06
N SER A 78 -6.24 -6.75 4.89
CA SER A 78 -6.49 -7.69 5.99
C SER A 78 -5.21 -8.06 6.74
N ALA A 79 -5.35 -8.43 8.02
CA ALA A 79 -4.22 -8.78 8.89
C ALA A 79 -3.15 -7.67 8.94
N ASN A 80 -3.58 -6.47 9.35
CA ASN A 80 -2.75 -5.32 9.69
C ASN A 80 -3.23 -4.72 11.02
N GLN A 81 -2.58 -3.65 11.48
CA GLN A 81 -2.90 -2.91 12.71
C GLN A 81 -3.51 -1.53 12.37
N LEU A 82 -4.25 -1.45 11.26
CA LEU A 82 -4.90 -0.22 10.82
C LEU A 82 -6.02 0.15 11.78
N GLU A 83 -6.14 1.44 12.06
CA GLU A 83 -7.10 2.03 12.97
C GLU A 83 -7.95 3.10 12.27
N GLY A 84 -9.01 3.54 12.93
CA GLY A 84 -10.00 4.44 12.34
C GLY A 84 -11.03 3.68 11.48
N GLY A 85 -11.74 4.43 10.62
CA GLY A 85 -12.80 3.90 9.78
C GLY A 85 -12.43 3.85 8.30
N ILE A 86 -13.29 3.22 7.49
CA ILE A 86 -13.20 3.30 6.03
C ILE A 86 -13.40 4.79 5.62
N PRO A 87 -12.46 5.39 4.88
CA PRO A 87 -12.55 6.80 4.52
C PRO A 87 -13.76 7.06 3.61
N ARG A 88 -14.39 8.24 3.75
CA ARG A 88 -15.58 8.59 2.94
C ARG A 88 -15.27 8.66 1.44
N SER A 89 -14.02 8.87 1.06
CA SER A 89 -13.60 8.87 -0.34
C SER A 89 -13.87 7.54 -1.06
N PHE A 90 -13.99 6.43 -0.32
CA PHE A 90 -14.38 5.13 -0.88
C PHE A 90 -15.87 5.03 -1.25
N GLY A 91 -16.71 5.96 -0.80
CA GLY A 91 -18.16 5.92 -1.06
C GLY A 91 -18.58 6.16 -2.51
N GLY A 92 -17.66 6.57 -3.38
CA GLY A 92 -17.89 6.77 -4.82
C GLY A 92 -17.11 5.81 -5.72
N MET A 93 -16.47 4.80 -5.14
CA MET A 93 -15.80 3.72 -5.88
C MET A 93 -16.80 2.62 -6.25
#